data_AF-A0A508TZS0-F1
#
_entry.id   AF-A0A508TZS0-F1
#
_cell.length_a   1.000
_cell.length_b   1.000
_cell.length_c   1.000
_cell.angle_alpha   90.00
_cell.angle_beta   90.00
_cell.angle_gamma   90.00
#
_symmetry.space_group_name_H-M   'P 1'
#
loop_
_entity.id
_entity.type
_entity.pdbx_description
1 polymer ?
#
loop_
_entity_poly.entity_id
_entity_poly.type
_entity_poly.pdbx_seq_one_letter_code
_entity_poly.pdbx_strand_id
1 'polypeptide(L)' 'MGSTTDRIKGTANEAIGKVKQRLGEATGSSAMQGRGAIQQAKGKGQKAWGSAKQLVRNAFNRATGTGTWKT' A
#
# COMPACT_ATOMS: atom_id res chain seq x y z
N MET A 1 46.16 -11.94 -8.70
CA MET A 1 45.76 -10.95 -7.67
C MET A 1 45.68 -9.58 -8.35
N GLY A 2 44.48 -9.13 -8.71
CA GLY A 2 44.23 -7.90 -9.48
C GLY A 2 43.96 -6.70 -8.58
N SER A 3 45.01 -6.09 -8.06
CA SER A 3 44.96 -5.13 -6.94
C SER A 3 44.41 -3.72 -7.24
N THR A 4 44.09 -3.39 -8.49
CA THR A 4 43.56 -2.06 -8.88
C THR A 4 42.08 -2.11 -9.26
N THR A 5 41.66 -3.10 -10.05
CA THR A 5 40.27 -3.29 -10.46
C THR A 5 39.35 -3.63 -9.28
N ASP A 6 39.83 -4.44 -8.33
CA ASP A 6 39.08 -4.76 -7.10
C ASP A 6 38.93 -3.56 -6.17
N ARG A 7 39.92 -2.65 -6.11
CA ARG A 7 39.81 -1.41 -5.32
C ARG A 7 38.80 -0.43 -5.90
N ILE A 8 38.78 -0.27 -7.24
CA ILE A 8 37.82 0.60 -7.94
C ILE A 8 36.41 0.03 -7.83
N LYS A 9 36.24 -1.28 -8.00
CA LYS A 9 34.95 -1.95 -7.79
C LYS A 9 34.48 -1.84 -6.34
N GLY A 10 35.40 -1.95 -5.38
CA GLY A 10 35.12 -1.76 -3.96
C GLY A 10 34.61 -0.35 -3.65
N THR A 11 35.29 0.68 -4.15
CA THR A 11 34.88 2.09 -3.93
C THR A 11 33.57 2.43 -4.63
N ALA A 12 33.36 1.94 -5.85
CA ALA A 12 32.08 2.11 -6.56
C ALA A 12 30.92 1.43 -5.81
N ASN A 13 31.12 0.21 -5.31
CA ASN A 13 30.12 -0.50 -4.51
C ASN A 13 29.86 0.16 -3.15
N GLU A 14 30.87 0.74 -2.50
CA GLU A 14 30.67 1.53 -1.27
C GLU A 14 29.88 2.82 -1.53
N ALA A 15 30.17 3.52 -2.62
CA ALA A 15 29.44 4.74 -2.98
C ALA A 15 27.97 4.45 -3.30
N ILE A 16 27.71 3.45 -4.14
CA ILE A 16 26.36 2.98 -4.47
C ILE A 16 25.67 2.43 -3.22
N GLY A 17 26.40 1.70 -2.37
CA GLY A 17 25.90 1.17 -1.10
C GLY A 17 25.44 2.28 -0.15
N LYS A 18 26.26 3.33 0.06
CA LYS A 18 25.91 4.49 0.89
C LYS A 18 24.69 5.23 0.34
N VAL A 19 24.60 5.41 -0.98
CA VAL A 19 23.44 6.03 -1.62
C VAL A 19 22.18 5.17 -1.43
N LYS A 20 22.28 3.85 -1.64
CA LYS A 20 21.17 2.90 -1.47
C LYS A 20 20.75 2.76 -0.01
N GLN A 21 21.67 2.91 0.94
CA GLN A 21 21.39 2.89 2.37
C GLN A 21 20.70 4.19 2.82
N ARG A 22 21.17 5.35 2.35
CA ARG A 22 20.52 6.65 2.59
C ARG A 22 19.13 6.72 1.97
N LEU A 23 19.00 6.26 0.73
CA LEU A 23 17.71 6.09 0.08
C LEU A 23 16.88 5.03 0.80
N GLY A 24 17.45 3.92 1.25
CA GLY A 24 16.74 2.88 1.99
C GLY A 24 16.19 3.37 3.34
N GLU A 25 16.92 4.22 4.06
CA GLU A 25 16.49 4.85 5.31
C GLU A 25 15.39 5.90 5.04
N ALA A 26 15.59 6.77 4.05
CA ALA A 26 14.61 7.80 3.67
C ALA A 26 13.33 7.18 3.07
N THR A 27 13.48 6.25 2.14
CA THR A 27 12.40 5.51 1.50
C THR A 27 11.81 4.46 2.44
N GLY A 28 12.52 4.00 3.48
CA GLY A 28 11.96 3.13 4.52
C GLY A 28 10.82 3.83 5.26
N SER A 29 11.04 5.09 5.66
CA SER A 29 9.98 5.95 6.21
C SER A 29 8.96 6.36 5.16
N SER A 30 9.38 6.81 3.97
CA SER A 30 8.43 7.24 2.93
C SER A 30 7.60 6.10 2.33
N ALA A 31 8.11 4.88 2.24
CA ALA A 31 7.39 3.69 1.80
C ALA A 31 6.45 3.18 2.89
N MET A 32 6.84 3.28 4.17
CA MET A 32 5.93 2.96 5.29
C MET A 32 4.80 4.02 5.39
N GLN A 33 5.10 5.30 5.21
CA GLN A 33 4.11 6.37 5.09
C GLN A 33 3.24 6.22 3.83
N GLY A 34 3.84 5.85 2.70
CA GLY A 34 3.14 5.60 1.44
C GLY A 34 2.17 4.42 1.54
N ARG A 35 2.58 3.32 2.18
CA ARG A 35 1.71 2.19 2.50
C ARG A 35 0.57 2.61 3.41
N GLY A 36 0.82 3.41 4.43
CA GLY A 36 -0.21 3.97 5.31
C GLY A 36 -1.21 4.86 4.57
N ALA A 37 -0.74 5.77 3.72
CA ALA A 37 -1.58 6.67 2.92
C ALA A 37 -2.43 5.90 1.90
N ILE A 38 -1.83 4.94 1.18
CA ILE A 38 -2.53 4.06 0.24
C ILE A 38 -3.56 3.20 0.97
N GLN A 39 -3.22 2.65 2.14
CA GLN A 39 -4.14 1.82 2.93
C GLN A 39 -5.29 2.65 3.53
N GLN A 40 -5.04 3.88 3.97
CA GLN A 40 -6.10 4.80 4.38
C GLN A 40 -7.00 5.21 3.21
N ALA A 41 -6.43 5.52 2.04
CA ALA A 41 -7.20 5.84 0.84
C ALA A 41 -8.07 4.65 0.41
N LYS A 42 -7.50 3.45 0.37
CA LYS A 42 -8.22 2.21 0.07
C LYS A 42 -9.32 1.93 1.10
N GLY A 43 -9.04 2.12 2.39
CA GLY A 43 -10.03 1.95 3.46
C GLY A 43 -11.17 2.96 3.40
N LYS A 44 -10.88 4.24 3.11
CA LYS A 44 -11.91 5.28 2.91
C LYS A 44 -12.76 4.98 1.68
N GLY A 45 -12.15 4.59 0.56
CA GLY A 45 -12.86 4.19 -0.65
C GLY A 45 -13.76 2.96 -0.43
N GLN A 46 -13.26 1.94 0.27
CA GLN A 46 -14.04 0.74 0.60
C GLN A 46 -15.21 1.05 1.54
N LYS A 47 -15.04 1.92 2.54
CA LYS A 47 -16.14 2.34 3.41
C LYS A 47 -17.22 3.09 2.62
N ALA A 48 -16.84 4.04 1.77
CA ALA A 48 -17.79 4.80 0.95
C ALA A 48 -18.59 3.89 0.00
N TRP A 49 -17.90 2.99 -0.70
CA TRP A 49 -18.54 2.01 -1.58
C TRP A 49 -19.44 1.02 -0.80
N GLY A 50 -18.99 0.59 0.37
CA GLY A 50 -19.74 -0.27 1.28
C GLY A 50 -21.04 0.40 1.74
N SER A 51 -20.98 1.65 2.20
CA SER A 51 -22.15 2.43 2.61
C SER A 51 -23.13 2.66 1.46
N ALA A 52 -22.62 3.00 0.26
CA ALA A 52 -23.46 3.17 -0.92
C ALA A 52 -24.18 1.87 -1.31
N LYS A 53 -23.45 0.74 -1.36
CA LYS A 53 -24.04 -0.58 -1.66
C LYS A 53 -25.05 -0.99 -0.59
N GLN A 54 -24.80 -0.67 0.68
CA GLN A 54 -25.70 -0.99 1.80
C GLN A 54 -26.97 -0.15 1.75
N LEU A 55 -26.89 1.14 1.38
CA LEU A 55 -28.05 2.00 1.13
C LEU A 55 -28.91 1.47 -0.02
N VAL A 56 -28.29 1.12 -1.15
CA VAL A 56 -28.99 0.54 -2.31
C VAL A 56 -29.62 -0.78 -1.94
N ARG A 57 -28.90 -1.67 -1.24
CA ARG A 57 -29.42 -2.96 -0.81
C ARG A 57 -30.55 -2.80 0.20
N ASN A 58 -30.48 -1.85 1.12
CA ASN A 58 -31.56 -1.58 2.07
C ASN A 58 -32.79 -0.98 1.38
N ALA A 59 -32.60 -0.07 0.43
CA ALA A 59 -33.68 0.51 -0.38
C ALA A 59 -34.35 -0.55 -1.25
N PHE A 60 -33.55 -1.39 -1.92
CA PHE A 60 -34.01 -2.54 -2.69
C PHE A 60 -34.76 -3.52 -1.79
N ASN A 61 -34.16 -3.95 -0.67
CA ASN A 61 -34.78 -4.90 0.26
C ASN A 61 -36.07 -4.37 0.91
N ARG A 62 -36.19 -3.04 1.06
CA ARG A 62 -37.40 -2.38 1.55
C ARG A 62 -38.47 -2.21 0.46
N ALA A 63 -38.06 -2.01 -0.79
CA ALA A 63 -38.96 -1.92 -1.94
C ALA A 63 -39.42 -3.29 -2.44
N THR A 64 -38.61 -4.35 -2.28
CA THR A 64 -38.93 -5.73 -2.68
C THR A 64 -39.63 -6.54 -1.60
N GLY A 65 -39.95 -5.93 -0.45
CA GLY A 65 -40.83 -6.53 0.56
C GLY A 65 -40.55 -8.00 0.87
N THR A 66 -39.34 -8.36 1.31
CA THR A 66 -39.10 -9.71 1.85
C THR A 66 -39.40 -9.75 3.33
N GLY A 67 -40.70 -9.88 3.64
CA GLY A 67 -41.11 -10.97 4.51
C GLY A 67 -41.11 -12.27 3.68
N THR A 68 -40.96 -13.42 4.35
CA THR A 68 -40.84 -14.79 3.79
C THR A 68 -39.43 -15.08 3.23
N TRP A 69 -38.58 -15.98 3.74
CA TRP A 69 -38.78 -17.21 4.50
C TRP A 69 -37.60 -17.43 5.47
N LYS A 70 -37.82 -17.23 6.78
CA LYS A 70 -37.04 -17.86 7.84
C LYS A 70 -38.01 -18.77 8.60
N THR A 71 -38.08 -20.02 8.18
CA THR A 71 -38.17 -21.14 9.13
C THR A 71 -36.76 -21.36 9.68
#